data_AF-A0A2A2M4E4-F1
#
_entry.id   AF-A0A2A2M4E4-F1
#
_cell.length_a   1.000
_cell.length_b   1.000
_cell.length_c   1.000
_cell.angle_alpha   90.00
_cell.angle_beta   90.00
_cell.angle_gamma   90.00
#
_symmetry.space_group_name_H-M   'P 1'
#
loop_
_entity.id
_entity.type
_entity.pdbx_description
1 polymer ?
#
loop_
_entity_poly.entity_id
_entity_poly.type
_entity_poly.pdbx_seq_one_letter_code
_entity_poly.pdbx_strand_id
1 'polypeptide(L)'
;MGAATSSTSKCVIVSPATRAGHDVDYLYGQIAIDSGALDWSSNCGNLSTAVGAFAIAAGYVDAARAVDGLCTVRIWQANIGKTIVAHVPVADGQVIETGDFELDGVAFPAAEIVLEFVDPADASDALFPTGHLVDTLKVDDDVVPGGVILATLINAGVPTVFVAAEDLGYTGAELRDAINGDADALARFEALRTAGAEVMGITKTTRAPAIAFVAAPIDHQTSTTR
;
A
#
# COMPACT_ATOMS: atom_id res chain seq x y z
N MET A 1 -1.55 -12.45 15.40
CA MET A 1 -0.75 -11.86 16.50
C MET A 1 -0.21 -10.52 16.02
N GLY A 2 -0.07 -9.51 16.89
CA GLY A 2 0.41 -8.17 16.53
C GLY A 2 1.61 -7.71 17.36
N ALA A 3 2.41 -6.79 16.82
CA ALA A 3 3.63 -6.27 17.47
C ALA A 3 3.70 -4.73 17.51
N ALA A 4 2.57 -4.09 17.83
CA ALA A 4 2.46 -2.65 18.11
C ALA A 4 2.96 -1.68 17.01
N THR A 5 3.00 -2.12 15.75
CA THR A 5 3.24 -1.24 14.59
C THR A 5 2.18 -1.50 13.52
N SER A 6 1.87 -0.51 12.67
CA SER A 6 0.90 -0.69 11.59
C SER A 6 1.32 -1.80 10.61
N SER A 7 2.62 -1.91 10.34
CA SER A 7 3.23 -2.98 9.54
C SER A 7 3.04 -4.38 10.12
N THR A 8 2.93 -4.50 11.44
CA THR A 8 2.83 -5.78 12.15
C THR A 8 1.48 -5.97 12.86
N SER A 9 0.46 -5.18 12.51
CA SER A 9 -0.91 -5.27 13.06
C SER A 9 -1.91 -5.51 11.93
N LYS A 10 -1.76 -6.65 11.25
CA LYS A 10 -2.47 -6.98 10.01
C LYS A 10 -3.05 -8.40 10.11
N CYS A 11 -4.19 -8.62 9.49
CA CYS A 11 -4.71 -9.96 9.25
C CYS A 11 -5.09 -10.15 7.78
N VAL A 12 -5.07 -11.40 7.34
CA VAL A 12 -5.43 -11.80 6.00
C VAL A 12 -6.35 -13.01 6.09
N ILE A 13 -7.42 -13.00 5.30
CA ILE A 13 -8.28 -14.15 5.07
C ILE A 13 -8.11 -14.54 3.61
N VAL A 14 -7.82 -15.83 3.39
CA VAL A 14 -7.61 -16.41 2.07
C VAL A 14 -8.57 -17.58 1.91
N SER A 15 -9.34 -17.60 0.83
CA SER A 15 -10.30 -18.67 0.54
C SER A 15 -10.26 -19.06 -0.94
N PRO A 16 -10.78 -20.25 -1.30
CA PRO A 16 -10.97 -20.59 -2.71
C PRO A 16 -11.71 -19.49 -3.48
N ALA A 17 -11.34 -19.28 -4.75
CA ALA A 17 -11.93 -18.23 -5.56
C ALA A 17 -13.46 -18.33 -5.65
N THR A 18 -14.13 -17.21 -5.46
CA THR A 18 -15.57 -17.06 -5.78
C THR A 18 -15.79 -16.37 -7.13
N ARG A 19 -14.71 -15.79 -7.71
CA ARG A 19 -14.73 -15.10 -9.00
C ARG A 19 -14.16 -15.95 -10.12
N ALA A 20 -14.87 -16.00 -11.25
CA ALA A 20 -14.36 -16.63 -12.45
C ALA A 20 -13.01 -16.00 -12.88
N GLY A 21 -12.11 -16.83 -13.38
CA GLY A 21 -10.78 -16.40 -13.81
C GLY A 21 -9.78 -16.14 -12.68
N HIS A 22 -10.16 -16.35 -11.41
CA HIS A 22 -9.29 -16.22 -10.25
C HIS A 22 -9.05 -17.58 -9.59
N ASP A 23 -7.97 -17.68 -8.84
CA ASP A 23 -7.55 -18.88 -8.13
C ASP A 23 -7.89 -18.79 -6.63
N VAL A 24 -7.86 -17.58 -6.09
CA VAL A 24 -8.08 -17.33 -4.67
C VAL A 24 -8.75 -15.98 -4.42
N ASP A 25 -9.57 -15.90 -3.38
CA ASP A 25 -10.10 -14.64 -2.85
C ASP A 25 -9.22 -14.19 -1.67
N TYR A 26 -8.89 -12.90 -1.65
CA TYR A 26 -8.02 -12.27 -0.65
C TYR A 26 -8.75 -11.11 0.02
N LEU A 27 -8.91 -11.21 1.34
CA LEU A 27 -9.40 -10.13 2.18
C LEU A 27 -8.32 -9.70 3.19
N TYR A 28 -8.05 -8.40 3.24
CA TYR A 28 -7.10 -7.77 4.15
C TYR A 28 -7.82 -6.97 5.21
N GLY A 29 -7.42 -7.18 6.47
CA GLY A 29 -7.84 -6.36 7.60
C GLY A 29 -6.65 -5.66 8.24
N GLN A 30 -6.72 -4.33 8.32
CA GLN A 30 -5.82 -3.55 9.17
C GLN A 30 -6.41 -3.46 10.57
N ILE A 31 -5.63 -3.82 11.59
CA ILE A 31 -6.07 -3.76 12.98
C ILE A 31 -5.48 -2.51 13.62
N ALA A 32 -6.34 -1.61 14.11
CA ALA A 32 -5.94 -0.45 14.89
C ALA A 32 -5.33 -0.91 16.23
N ILE A 33 -4.17 -0.35 16.59
CA ILE A 33 -3.39 -0.80 17.76
C ILE A 33 -4.07 -0.37 19.07
N ASP A 34 -4.61 0.84 19.08
CA ASP A 34 -5.21 1.51 20.23
C ASP A 34 -6.62 0.98 20.56
N SER A 35 -7.44 0.76 19.53
CA SER A 35 -8.86 0.45 19.66
C SER A 35 -9.21 -1.00 19.29
N GLY A 36 -8.30 -1.72 18.61
CA GLY A 36 -8.57 -3.04 18.05
C GLY A 36 -9.56 -3.04 16.88
N ALA A 37 -10.00 -1.86 16.41
CA ALA A 37 -10.92 -1.74 15.30
C ALA A 37 -10.33 -2.34 14.01
N LEU A 38 -11.16 -3.07 13.28
CA LEU A 38 -10.81 -3.68 12.00
C LEU A 38 -11.24 -2.77 10.86
N ASP A 39 -10.29 -2.44 9.99
CA ASP A 39 -10.53 -1.71 8.76
C ASP A 39 -10.33 -2.64 7.55
N TRP A 40 -11.38 -2.76 6.73
CA TRP A 40 -11.46 -3.59 5.53
C TRP A 40 -11.51 -2.74 4.24
N SER A 41 -11.25 -1.44 4.32
CA SER A 41 -11.48 -0.50 3.21
C SER A 41 -10.36 -0.46 2.16
N SER A 42 -9.26 -1.18 2.37
CA SER A 42 -8.06 -1.06 1.52
C SER A 42 -7.41 -2.42 1.22
N ASN A 43 -6.38 -2.39 0.39
CA ASN A 43 -5.48 -3.52 0.13
C ASN A 43 -4.16 -3.38 0.91
N CYS A 44 -3.43 -4.47 1.08
CA CYS A 44 -2.01 -4.46 1.46
C CYS A 44 -1.17 -5.10 0.36
N GLY A 45 -0.48 -4.26 -0.45
CA GLY A 45 0.40 -4.74 -1.52
C GLY A 45 1.48 -5.69 -1.02
N ASN A 46 2.13 -5.39 0.10
CA ASN A 46 3.19 -6.25 0.67
C ASN A 46 2.69 -7.65 1.04
N LEU A 47 1.46 -7.79 1.55
CA LEU A 47 0.91 -9.10 1.91
C LEU A 47 0.31 -9.84 0.72
N SER A 48 0.08 -9.16 -0.41
CA SER A 48 -0.34 -9.80 -1.66
C SER A 48 0.71 -10.80 -2.15
N THR A 49 2.00 -10.53 -1.90
CA THR A 49 3.11 -11.45 -2.15
C THR A 49 2.93 -12.78 -1.41
N ALA A 50 2.62 -12.71 -0.11
CA ALA A 50 2.43 -13.90 0.73
C ALA A 50 1.13 -14.66 0.37
N VAL A 51 0.09 -13.98 -0.12
CA VAL A 51 -1.16 -14.62 -0.56
C VAL A 51 -0.91 -15.55 -1.75
N GLY A 52 -0.07 -15.15 -2.71
CA GLY A 52 0.28 -16.01 -3.85
C GLY A 52 0.93 -17.31 -3.40
N ALA A 53 1.95 -17.21 -2.54
CA ALA A 53 2.63 -18.37 -1.95
C ALA A 53 1.66 -19.24 -1.11
N PHE A 54 0.86 -18.61 -0.24
CA PHE A 54 -0.10 -19.32 0.60
C PHE A 54 -1.14 -20.07 -0.23
N ALA A 55 -1.63 -19.51 -1.33
CA ALA A 55 -2.63 -20.16 -2.17
C ALA A 55 -2.11 -21.49 -2.76
N ILE A 56 -0.83 -21.56 -3.12
CA ILE A 56 -0.19 -22.81 -3.57
C ILE A 56 -0.05 -23.78 -2.39
N ALA A 57 0.53 -23.32 -1.28
CA ALA A 57 0.76 -24.16 -0.10
C ALA A 57 -0.54 -24.71 0.53
N ALA A 58 -1.64 -23.94 0.46
CA ALA A 58 -2.96 -24.32 0.95
C ALA A 58 -3.76 -25.18 -0.05
N GLY A 59 -3.22 -25.45 -1.25
CA GLY A 59 -3.89 -26.25 -2.28
C GLY A 59 -5.09 -25.57 -2.95
N TYR A 60 -5.09 -24.23 -2.99
CA TYR A 60 -6.13 -23.45 -3.69
C TYR A 60 -5.81 -23.24 -5.18
N VAL A 61 -4.57 -23.45 -5.58
CA VAL A 61 -4.16 -23.47 -6.98
C VAL A 61 -4.19 -24.90 -7.50
N ASP A 62 -4.67 -25.10 -8.74
CA ASP A 62 -4.63 -26.39 -9.42
C ASP A 62 -3.19 -26.94 -9.44
N ALA A 63 -3.01 -28.16 -8.93
CA ALA A 63 -1.71 -28.83 -8.88
C ALA A 63 -1.07 -29.00 -10.27
N ALA A 64 -1.87 -29.06 -11.34
CA ALA A 64 -1.35 -29.09 -12.71
C ALA A 64 -0.66 -27.79 -13.14
N ARG A 65 -0.88 -26.68 -12.41
CA ARG A 65 -0.24 -25.37 -12.64
C ARG A 65 0.88 -25.07 -11.65
N ALA A 66 0.86 -25.66 -10.46
CA ALA A 66 1.94 -25.58 -9.48
C ALA A 66 3.08 -26.54 -9.83
N VAL A 67 3.69 -26.33 -11.00
CA VAL A 67 4.83 -27.12 -11.50
C VAL A 67 6.11 -26.31 -11.43
N ASP A 68 7.26 -26.98 -11.58
CA ASP A 68 8.58 -26.36 -11.55
C ASP A 68 8.67 -25.13 -12.48
N GLY A 69 9.13 -24.01 -11.93
CA GLY A 69 9.21 -22.72 -12.63
C GLY A 69 8.37 -21.64 -11.95
N LEU A 70 7.74 -20.77 -12.74
CA LEU A 70 6.88 -19.70 -12.23
C LEU A 70 5.41 -20.11 -12.32
N CYS A 71 4.77 -20.23 -11.16
CA CYS A 71 3.33 -20.42 -11.04
C CYS A 71 2.64 -19.06 -10.95
N THR A 72 1.88 -18.71 -11.98
CA THR A 72 1.03 -17.51 -11.99
C THR A 72 -0.24 -17.76 -11.16
N VAL A 73 -0.40 -17.02 -10.06
CA VAL A 73 -1.57 -17.06 -9.18
C VAL A 73 -2.40 -15.78 -9.39
N ARG A 74 -3.68 -15.95 -9.73
CA ARG A 74 -4.63 -14.85 -9.96
C ARG A 74 -5.45 -14.64 -8.69
N ILE A 75 -5.18 -13.55 -8.01
CA ILE A 75 -5.75 -13.20 -6.72
C ILE A 75 -6.88 -12.20 -6.94
N TRP A 76 -8.09 -12.54 -6.48
CA TRP A 76 -9.18 -11.58 -6.37
C TRP A 76 -9.06 -10.83 -5.05
N GLN A 77 -8.66 -9.55 -5.12
CA GLN A 77 -8.60 -8.66 -3.98
C GLN A 77 -10.02 -8.21 -3.62
N ALA A 78 -10.59 -8.79 -2.58
CA ALA A 78 -12.00 -8.63 -2.22
C ALA A 78 -12.35 -7.31 -1.53
N ASN A 79 -11.39 -6.60 -0.94
CA ASN A 79 -11.60 -5.27 -0.35
C ASN A 79 -11.90 -4.22 -1.43
N ILE A 80 -11.13 -4.25 -2.53
CA ILE A 80 -11.18 -3.22 -3.59
C ILE A 80 -11.74 -3.74 -4.91
N GLY A 81 -12.04 -5.03 -5.01
CA GLY A 81 -12.61 -5.63 -6.22
C GLY A 81 -11.66 -5.62 -7.42
N LYS A 82 -10.38 -5.94 -7.18
CA LYS A 82 -9.32 -5.91 -8.21
C LYS A 82 -8.59 -7.23 -8.38
N THR A 83 -8.02 -7.42 -9.56
CA THR A 83 -7.14 -8.54 -9.85
C THR A 83 -5.70 -8.18 -9.51
N ILE A 84 -5.05 -9.05 -8.75
CA ILE A 84 -3.60 -9.03 -8.54
C ILE A 84 -3.04 -10.34 -9.09
N VAL A 85 -1.97 -10.28 -9.86
CA VAL A 85 -1.27 -11.45 -10.36
C VAL A 85 0.05 -11.60 -9.61
N ALA A 86 0.28 -12.77 -9.03
CA ALA A 86 1.53 -13.11 -8.36
C ALA A 86 2.25 -14.22 -9.14
N HIS A 87 3.52 -13.98 -9.47
CA HIS A 87 4.38 -14.96 -10.14
C HIS A 87 5.26 -15.63 -9.10
N VAL A 88 4.84 -16.79 -8.63
CA VAL A 88 5.46 -17.48 -7.50
C VAL A 88 6.42 -18.56 -8.01
N PRO A 89 7.69 -18.56 -7.62
CA PRO A 89 8.61 -19.64 -7.98
C PRO A 89 8.24 -20.93 -7.23
N VAL A 90 8.23 -22.04 -7.96
CA VAL A 90 7.81 -23.36 -7.50
C VAL A 90 8.84 -24.41 -7.92
N ALA A 91 9.11 -25.38 -7.04
CA ALA A 91 9.86 -26.60 -7.32
C ALA A 91 9.25 -27.77 -6.55
N ASP A 92 9.16 -28.94 -7.18
CA ASP A 92 8.59 -30.16 -6.61
C ASP A 92 7.16 -29.97 -6.07
N GLY A 93 6.38 -29.09 -6.73
CA GLY A 93 5.03 -28.73 -6.31
C GLY A 93 4.95 -27.89 -5.03
N GLN A 94 6.09 -27.36 -4.56
CA GLN A 94 6.19 -26.50 -3.37
C GLN A 94 6.70 -25.12 -3.76
N VAL A 95 6.32 -24.10 -2.97
CA VAL A 95 6.84 -22.73 -3.15
C VAL A 95 8.33 -22.70 -2.82
N ILE A 96 9.11 -22.03 -3.67
CA ILE A 96 10.50 -21.68 -3.36
C ILE A 96 10.48 -20.40 -2.54
N GLU A 97 10.85 -20.48 -1.26
CA GLU A 97 10.84 -19.33 -0.33
C GLU A 97 12.21 -18.63 -0.24
N THR A 98 13.30 -19.37 -0.52
CA THR A 98 14.68 -18.89 -0.40
C THR A 98 15.25 -18.48 -1.76
N GLY A 99 16.14 -17.50 -1.75
CA GLY A 99 16.76 -16.95 -2.95
C GLY A 99 17.78 -15.88 -2.61
N ASP A 100 18.25 -15.16 -3.62
CA ASP A 100 19.24 -14.08 -3.52
C ASP A 100 18.64 -12.70 -3.81
N PHE A 101 17.33 -12.59 -4.03
CA PHE A 101 16.65 -11.30 -4.22
C PHE A 101 16.61 -10.52 -2.91
N GLU A 102 17.12 -9.29 -2.95
CA GLU A 102 17.12 -8.36 -1.84
C GLU A 102 16.02 -7.31 -2.01
N LEU A 103 15.34 -6.99 -0.91
CA LEU A 103 14.34 -5.93 -0.84
C LEU A 103 14.65 -5.00 0.33
N ASP A 104 14.73 -3.71 0.07
CA ASP A 104 14.96 -2.70 1.11
C ASP A 104 13.93 -2.83 2.24
N GLY A 105 14.42 -2.84 3.48
CA GLY A 105 13.61 -3.06 4.68
C GLY A 105 13.39 -4.53 5.05
N VAL A 106 13.81 -5.50 4.22
CA VAL A 106 13.84 -6.93 4.55
C VAL A 106 15.27 -7.35 4.87
N ALA A 107 15.48 -7.96 6.04
CA ALA A 107 16.83 -8.22 6.56
C ALA A 107 17.62 -9.26 5.76
N PHE A 108 16.93 -10.27 5.22
CA PHE A 108 17.54 -11.41 4.54
C PHE A 108 16.96 -11.57 3.13
N PRO A 109 17.77 -12.01 2.15
CA PRO A 109 17.28 -12.27 0.81
C PRO A 109 16.29 -13.44 0.79
N ALA A 110 15.44 -13.46 -0.22
CA ALA A 110 14.42 -14.47 -0.45
C ALA A 110 14.24 -14.73 -1.95
N ALA A 111 13.32 -15.61 -2.32
CA ALA A 111 12.93 -15.77 -3.71
C ALA A 111 12.14 -14.54 -4.20
N GLU A 112 12.41 -14.09 -5.43
CA GLU A 112 11.65 -12.99 -6.03
C GLU A 112 10.23 -13.43 -6.39
N ILE A 113 9.24 -12.61 -6.02
CA ILE A 113 7.85 -12.78 -6.45
C ILE A 113 7.41 -11.47 -7.11
N VAL A 114 7.21 -11.52 -8.42
CA VAL A 114 6.74 -10.38 -9.20
C VAL A 114 5.22 -10.25 -9.03
N LEU A 115 4.76 -9.03 -8.74
CA LEU A 115 3.34 -8.69 -8.63
C LEU A 115 2.89 -7.77 -9.75
N GLU A 116 1.74 -8.05 -10.35
CA GLU A 116 1.03 -7.14 -11.25
C GLU A 116 -0.29 -6.71 -10.61
N PHE A 117 -0.51 -5.40 -10.52
CA PHE A 117 -1.77 -4.81 -10.08
C PHE A 117 -2.56 -4.40 -11.32
N VAL A 118 -3.53 -5.23 -11.71
CA VAL A 118 -4.29 -5.06 -12.96
C VAL A 118 -5.39 -4.03 -12.76
N ASP A 119 -5.46 -3.04 -13.65
CA ASP A 119 -6.41 -1.92 -13.62
C ASP A 119 -6.60 -1.34 -12.20
N PRO A 120 -5.52 -0.79 -11.59
CA PRO A 120 -5.49 -0.42 -10.18
C PRO A 120 -6.38 0.78 -9.82
N ALA A 121 -6.98 1.42 -10.82
CA ALA A 121 -8.03 2.43 -10.66
C ALA A 121 -9.40 1.81 -10.99
N ASP A 122 -10.46 2.20 -10.29
CA ASP A 122 -11.81 1.79 -10.67
C ASP A 122 -12.23 2.41 -12.00
N ALA A 123 -12.81 1.62 -12.89
CA ALA A 123 -13.25 2.11 -14.19
C ALA A 123 -14.36 3.18 -14.07
N SER A 124 -15.05 3.22 -12.93
CA SER A 124 -16.02 4.25 -12.56
C SER A 124 -15.41 5.47 -11.86
N ASP A 125 -14.18 5.35 -11.34
CA ASP A 125 -13.53 6.39 -10.56
C ASP A 125 -12.44 7.04 -11.40
N ALA A 126 -12.46 8.37 -11.49
CA ALA A 126 -11.42 9.08 -12.22
C ALA A 126 -10.06 8.86 -11.53
N LEU A 127 -9.03 8.53 -12.32
CA LEU A 127 -7.64 8.43 -11.86
C LEU A 127 -7.23 9.68 -11.07
N PHE A 128 -7.68 10.84 -11.54
CA PHE A 128 -7.62 12.12 -10.84
C PHE A 128 -9.06 12.53 -10.48
N PRO A 129 -9.53 12.34 -9.24
CA PRO A 129 -10.92 12.60 -8.85
C PRO A 129 -11.40 14.03 -9.11
N THR A 130 -10.48 14.99 -9.13
CA THR A 130 -10.74 16.42 -9.41
C THR A 130 -10.73 16.75 -10.89
N GLY A 131 -10.23 15.84 -11.74
CA GLY A 131 -9.95 16.10 -13.15
C GLY A 131 -8.67 16.89 -13.41
N HIS A 132 -7.90 17.26 -12.38
CA HIS A 132 -6.63 17.97 -12.51
C HIS A 132 -5.44 17.09 -12.12
N LEU A 133 -4.30 17.32 -12.77
CA LEU A 133 -3.04 16.70 -12.37
C LEU A 133 -2.48 17.32 -11.08
N VAL A 134 -2.74 18.60 -10.88
CA VAL A 134 -2.33 19.37 -9.71
C VAL A 134 -3.48 20.26 -9.29
N ASP A 135 -3.87 20.14 -8.03
CA ASP A 135 -4.88 20.95 -7.37
C ASP A 135 -4.23 21.91 -6.37
N THR A 136 -5.00 22.93 -6.00
CA THR A 136 -4.65 23.84 -4.91
C THR A 136 -5.46 23.45 -3.68
N LEU A 137 -4.80 22.88 -2.68
CA LEU A 137 -5.42 22.57 -1.39
C LEU A 137 -5.39 23.80 -0.48
N LYS A 138 -6.52 24.06 0.17
CA LYS A 138 -6.65 25.11 1.18
C LYS A 138 -6.66 24.47 2.56
N VAL A 139 -5.85 25.01 3.45
CA VAL A 139 -5.73 24.60 4.85
C VAL A 139 -5.55 25.85 5.71
N ASP A 140 -5.55 25.67 7.03
CA ASP A 140 -5.27 26.79 7.94
C ASP A 140 -3.80 27.27 7.81
N ASP A 141 -3.57 28.55 8.10
CA ASP A 141 -2.27 29.22 7.90
C ASP A 141 -1.15 28.67 8.80
N ASP A 142 -1.52 28.03 9.91
CA ASP A 142 -0.63 27.31 10.81
C ASP A 142 -0.22 25.91 10.27
N VAL A 143 -0.99 25.34 9.34
CA VAL A 143 -0.66 24.08 8.66
C VAL A 143 0.38 24.31 7.58
N VAL A 144 0.17 25.31 6.71
CA VAL A 144 1.13 25.73 5.68
C VAL A 144 1.12 27.25 5.60
N PRO A 145 2.29 27.94 5.59
CA PRO A 145 2.34 29.38 5.42
C PRO A 145 1.57 29.85 4.18
N GLY A 146 0.61 30.75 4.36
CA GLY A 146 -0.30 31.22 3.31
C GLY A 146 -1.58 30.41 3.16
N GLY A 147 -1.78 29.34 3.94
CA GLY A 147 -2.98 28.50 3.97
C GLY A 147 -3.26 27.73 2.67
N VAL A 148 -2.26 27.60 1.80
CA VAL A 148 -2.41 27.04 0.46
C VAL A 148 -1.19 26.21 0.08
N ILE A 149 -1.42 25.02 -0.48
CA ILE A 149 -0.37 24.14 -1.00
C ILE A 149 -0.81 23.47 -2.30
N LEU A 150 0.15 23.20 -3.19
CA LEU A 150 -0.10 22.41 -4.40
C LEU A 150 -0.06 20.92 -4.08
N ALA A 151 -1.02 20.18 -4.62
CA ALA A 151 -1.09 18.74 -4.40
C ALA A 151 -1.56 17.98 -5.64
N THR A 152 -1.04 16.78 -5.83
CA THR A 152 -1.61 15.80 -6.76
C THR A 152 -2.52 14.86 -5.99
N LEU A 153 -3.79 14.75 -6.41
CA LEU A 153 -4.79 13.89 -5.80
C LEU A 153 -5.09 12.73 -6.75
N ILE A 154 -4.59 11.54 -6.44
CA ILE A 154 -4.65 10.38 -7.35
C ILE A 154 -5.31 9.17 -6.70
N ASN A 155 -6.13 8.44 -7.46
CA ASN A 155 -6.77 7.20 -7.05
C ASN A 155 -6.22 6.02 -7.86
N ALA A 156 -5.04 5.52 -7.47
CA ALA A 156 -4.41 4.34 -8.06
C ALA A 156 -3.84 3.45 -6.96
N GLY A 157 -4.39 2.24 -6.82
CA GLY A 157 -4.04 1.32 -5.73
C GLY A 157 -4.68 1.73 -4.39
N VAL A 158 -4.29 2.89 -3.85
CA VAL A 158 -4.93 3.54 -2.68
C VAL A 158 -5.03 5.05 -2.97
N PRO A 159 -6.17 5.71 -2.72
CA PRO A 159 -6.27 7.17 -2.84
C PRO A 159 -5.14 7.87 -2.08
N THR A 160 -4.39 8.76 -2.74
CA THR A 160 -3.20 9.38 -2.16
C THR A 160 -3.11 10.86 -2.50
N VAL A 161 -2.75 11.65 -1.48
CA VAL A 161 -2.41 13.07 -1.57
C VAL A 161 -0.89 13.18 -1.64
N PHE A 162 -0.37 13.71 -2.74
CA PHE A 162 1.05 14.03 -2.89
C PHE A 162 1.28 15.53 -2.82
N VAL A 163 2.19 15.97 -1.95
CA VAL A 163 2.62 17.38 -1.82
C VAL A 163 4.13 17.50 -1.96
N ALA A 164 4.63 18.69 -2.28
CA ALA A 164 6.07 18.90 -2.34
C ALA A 164 6.67 18.96 -0.92
N ALA A 165 7.83 18.31 -0.72
CA ALA A 165 8.54 18.35 0.56
C ALA A 165 8.97 19.77 0.94
N GLU A 166 9.44 20.55 -0.04
CA GLU A 166 9.92 21.91 0.14
C GLU A 166 8.84 22.87 0.65
N ASP A 167 7.59 22.71 0.21
CA ASP A 167 6.42 23.48 0.67
C ASP A 167 6.11 23.24 2.15
N LEU A 168 6.56 22.10 2.70
CA LEU A 168 6.43 21.74 4.10
C LEU A 168 7.69 22.05 4.93
N GLY A 169 8.76 22.54 4.28
CA GLY A 169 10.07 22.75 4.90
C GLY A 169 10.89 21.48 5.08
N TYR A 170 10.57 20.41 4.34
CA TYR A 170 11.30 19.14 4.33
C TYR A 170 12.18 18.98 3.10
N THR A 171 13.15 18.08 3.21
CA THR A 171 14.08 17.72 2.14
C THR A 171 13.60 16.53 1.32
N GLY A 172 12.74 15.67 1.87
CA GLY A 172 12.39 14.38 1.29
C GLY A 172 13.27 13.23 1.79
N ALA A 173 14.32 13.52 2.57
CA ALA A 173 15.29 12.55 3.08
C ALA A 173 15.12 12.26 4.59
N GLU A 174 14.04 12.73 5.20
CA GLU A 174 13.78 12.57 6.62
C GLU A 174 13.60 11.08 7.01
N LEU A 175 14.25 10.68 8.11
CA LEU A 175 14.01 9.38 8.74
C LEU A 175 12.81 9.43 9.68
N ARG A 176 12.27 8.26 10.02
CA ARG A 176 11.08 8.12 10.87
C ARG A 176 11.15 8.93 12.17
N ASP A 177 12.29 8.96 12.85
CA ASP A 177 12.42 9.63 14.15
C ASP A 177 12.32 11.15 14.03
N ALA A 178 12.68 11.72 12.87
CA ALA A 178 12.56 13.15 12.61
C ALA A 178 11.11 13.59 12.38
N ILE A 179 10.21 12.67 12.02
CA ILE A 179 8.79 12.96 11.75
C ILE A 179 7.89 12.45 12.88
N ASN A 180 8.04 11.19 13.28
CA ASN A 180 7.16 10.54 14.26
C ASN A 180 7.33 11.08 15.68
N GLY A 181 8.47 11.72 15.98
CA GLY A 181 8.70 12.41 17.26
C GLY A 181 8.11 13.81 17.33
N ASP A 182 7.64 14.36 16.21
CA ASP A 182 7.14 15.73 16.08
C ASP A 182 5.61 15.74 15.99
N ALA A 183 4.95 16.08 17.10
CA ALA A 183 3.49 16.11 17.17
C ALA A 183 2.87 17.15 16.25
N ASP A 184 3.54 18.28 16.02
CA ASP A 184 3.04 19.35 15.17
C ASP A 184 3.13 18.93 13.69
N ALA A 185 4.22 18.24 13.31
CA ALA A 185 4.34 17.63 11.99
C ALA A 185 3.22 16.60 11.73
N LEU A 186 2.94 15.72 12.69
CA LEU A 186 1.88 14.71 12.56
C LEU A 186 0.48 15.35 12.44
N ALA A 187 0.19 16.37 13.25
CA ALA A 187 -1.06 17.12 13.17
C ALA A 187 -1.21 17.82 11.80
N ARG A 188 -0.13 18.41 11.30
CA ARG A 188 -0.08 19.03 9.96
C ARG A 188 -0.36 18.04 8.83
N PHE A 189 0.25 16.86 8.87
CA PHE A 189 -0.02 15.81 7.87
C PHE A 189 -1.47 15.33 7.91
N GLU A 190 -2.06 15.19 9.10
CA GLU A 190 -3.47 14.79 9.22
C GLU A 190 -4.43 15.87 8.70
N ALA A 191 -4.12 17.16 8.92
CA ALA A 191 -4.89 18.27 8.36
C ALA A 191 -4.86 18.27 6.83
N LEU A 192 -3.67 18.12 6.23
CA LEU A 192 -3.50 18.03 4.78
C LEU A 192 -4.21 16.79 4.19
N ARG A 193 -4.09 15.64 4.85
CA ARG A 193 -4.76 14.40 4.46
C ARG A 193 -6.28 14.58 4.46
N THR A 194 -6.81 15.22 5.49
CA THR A 194 -8.26 15.48 5.65
C THR A 194 -8.77 16.45 4.58
N ALA A 195 -8.04 17.53 4.33
CA ALA A 195 -8.37 18.47 3.25
C ALA A 195 -8.37 17.79 1.87
N GLY A 196 -7.36 16.95 1.60
CA GLY A 196 -7.32 16.14 0.38
C GLY A 196 -8.49 15.16 0.29
N ALA A 197 -8.86 14.51 1.39
CA ALA A 197 -10.01 13.60 1.44
C ALA A 197 -11.32 14.30 1.03
N GLU A 198 -11.55 15.50 1.55
CA GLU A 198 -12.73 16.30 1.24
C GLU A 198 -12.79 16.65 -0.25
N VAL A 199 -11.67 17.12 -0.82
CA VAL A 199 -11.57 17.46 -2.24
C VAL A 199 -11.74 16.23 -3.14
N MET A 200 -11.25 15.07 -2.71
CA MET A 200 -11.43 13.79 -3.41
C MET A 200 -12.84 13.19 -3.23
N GLY A 201 -13.72 13.79 -2.43
CA GLY A 201 -15.06 13.27 -2.15
C GLY A 201 -15.08 12.03 -1.24
N ILE A 202 -13.99 11.77 -0.52
CA ILE A 202 -13.83 10.60 0.35
C ILE A 202 -14.44 10.92 1.72
N THR A 203 -15.64 10.39 1.99
CA THR A 203 -16.43 10.74 3.18
C THR A 203 -16.50 9.64 4.25
N LYS A 204 -15.95 8.45 3.98
CA LYS A 204 -16.17 7.24 4.80
C LYS A 204 -14.92 6.41 5.08
N THR A 205 -13.83 7.04 5.52
CA THR A 205 -12.65 6.26 5.96
C THR A 205 -11.74 7.12 6.82
N THR A 206 -11.20 6.50 7.87
CA THR A 206 -10.21 7.13 8.76
C THR A 206 -8.78 6.97 8.25
N ARG A 207 -8.57 6.23 7.15
CA ARG A 207 -7.22 5.87 6.66
C ARG A 207 -6.96 6.20 5.20
N ALA A 208 -7.99 6.42 4.39
CA ALA A 208 -7.82 6.95 3.04
C ALA A 208 -8.32 8.40 2.96
N PRO A 209 -7.71 9.25 2.12
CA PRO A 209 -6.51 8.96 1.35
C PRO A 209 -5.27 8.84 2.25
N ALA A 210 -4.22 8.19 1.74
CA ALA A 210 -2.88 8.32 2.30
C ALA A 210 -2.31 9.72 1.98
N ILE A 211 -1.29 10.14 2.72
CA ILE A 211 -0.53 11.35 2.41
C ILE A 211 0.95 11.00 2.27
N ALA A 212 1.58 11.57 1.26
CA ALA A 212 3.01 11.47 1.01
C ALA A 212 3.55 12.83 0.56
N PHE A 213 4.81 13.12 0.90
CA PHE A 213 5.53 14.23 0.33
C PHE A 213 6.63 13.73 -0.60
N VAL A 214 6.94 14.52 -1.63
CA VAL A 214 7.89 14.15 -2.68
C VAL A 214 8.94 15.24 -2.88
N ALA A 215 10.14 14.84 -3.29
CA ALA A 215 11.25 15.72 -3.60
C ALA A 215 12.00 15.21 -4.84
N ALA A 216 12.83 16.07 -5.44
CA ALA A 216 13.81 15.63 -6.41
C ALA A 216 14.81 14.64 -5.78
N PRO A 217 15.47 13.77 -6.57
CA PRO A 217 16.47 12.85 -6.05
C PRO A 217 17.54 13.58 -5.23
N ILE A 218 17.81 13.06 -4.04
CA ILE A 218 18.83 13.57 -3.12
C ILE A 218 19.58 12.40 -2.47
N ASP A 219 20.89 12.56 -2.32
CA ASP A 219 21.71 11.63 -1.56
C ASP A 219 21.24 11.61 -0.10
N HIS A 220 20.98 10.42 0.43
CA HIS A 220 20.52 10.26 1.81
C HIS A 220 21.06 8.97 2.43
N GLN A 221 21.04 8.92 3.75
CA GLN A 221 21.34 7.71 4.51
C GLN A 221 20.02 7.07 4.95
N THR A 222 19.88 5.77 4.69
CA THR A 222 18.69 5.02 5.07
C THR A 222 18.75 4.63 6.55
N SER A 223 17.62 4.18 7.11
CA SER A 223 17.54 3.72 8.50
C SER A 223 18.35 2.46 8.79
N THR A 224 18.75 1.73 7.75
CA THR A 224 19.56 0.52 7.84
C THR A 224 20.90 0.81 7.22
N THR A 225 21.89 1.14 8.05
CA THR A 225 23.28 1.17 7.60
C THR A 225 23.70 -0.25 7.25
N ARG A 226 23.92 -0.52 5.96
CA ARG A 226 24.76 -1.62 5.50
C ARG A 226 26.16 -1.08 5.22
#